data_AF-A0A816L4S4-F1
#
_entry.id   AF-A0A816L4S4-F1
#
_cell.length_a   1.000
_cell.length_b   1.000
_cell.length_c   1.000
_cell.angle_alpha   90.00
_cell.angle_beta   90.00
_cell.angle_gamma   90.00
#
_symmetry.space_group_name_H-M   'P 1'
#
loop_
_entity.id
_entity.type
_entity.pdbx_description
1 polymer ?
#
loop_
_entity_poly.entity_id
_entity_poly.type
_entity_poly.pdbx_seq_one_letter_code
_entity_poly.pdbx_strand_id
1 'polypeptide(L)'
;MEINFSPKLIMSDFEPGLLVVVALEFVTATHLSCYFHFTQAIYRAIQRLGLATADNNDDDIKKYCRKLMALPLIPEAIIDDTYDELIATMPSTLKDPLKDLLQYFQEQWLNKVPISQWCVHGLN
;
A
#
# COMPACT_ATOMS: atom_id res chain seq x y z
N MET A 1 -35.29 10.63 -16.09
CA MET A 1 -35.14 10.18 -14.69
C MET A 1 -33.74 10.57 -14.28
N GLU A 2 -33.58 11.61 -13.47
CA GLU A 2 -32.27 11.97 -12.92
C GLU A 2 -31.94 10.98 -11.81
N ILE A 3 -30.80 10.30 -11.94
CA ILE A 3 -30.28 9.45 -10.87
C ILE A 3 -29.59 10.39 -9.89
N ASN A 4 -30.10 10.48 -8.67
CA ASN A 4 -29.39 11.15 -7.58
C ASN A 4 -28.26 10.23 -7.08
N PHE A 5 -27.09 10.34 -7.70
CA PHE A 5 -25.91 9.56 -7.35
C PHE A 5 -25.05 10.33 -6.33
N SER A 6 -25.15 9.97 -5.05
CA SER A 6 -24.44 10.60 -3.94
C SER A 6 -23.70 9.55 -3.10
N PRO A 7 -22.61 8.96 -3.62
CA PRO A 7 -21.83 7.98 -2.88
C PRO A 7 -21.19 8.61 -1.63
N LYS A 8 -21.08 7.84 -0.55
CA LYS A 8 -20.34 8.25 0.66
C LYS A 8 -18.87 7.84 0.61
N LEU A 9 -18.59 6.73 -0.08
CA LEU A 9 -17.26 6.19 -0.28
C LEU A 9 -17.11 5.87 -1.76
N ILE A 10 -16.00 6.32 -2.33
CA ILE A 10 -15.55 5.93 -3.67
C ILE A 10 -14.23 5.21 -3.49
N MET A 11 -14.09 4.04 -4.12
CA MET A 11 -12.86 3.29 -4.14
C MET A 11 -12.41 3.07 -5.59
N SER A 12 -11.18 3.45 -5.90
CA SER A 12 -10.62 3.31 -7.25
C SER A 12 -9.22 2.72 -7.21
N ASP A 13 -8.60 2.53 -8.37
CA ASP A 13 -7.16 2.34 -8.42
C ASP A 13 -6.41 3.66 -8.11
N PHE A 14 -5.10 3.67 -8.39
CA PHE A 14 -4.20 4.79 -8.12
C PHE A 14 -4.00 5.70 -9.35
N GLU A 15 -4.88 5.65 -10.36
CA GLU A 15 -4.77 6.51 -11.54
C GLU A 15 -4.89 7.99 -11.14
N PRO A 16 -3.84 8.83 -11.36
CA PRO A 16 -3.85 10.22 -10.88
C PRO A 16 -5.01 11.06 -11.41
N GLY A 17 -5.43 10.82 -12.66
CA GLY A 17 -6.57 11.52 -13.25
C GLY A 17 -7.88 11.20 -12.51
N LEU A 18 -8.04 9.93 -12.10
CA LEU A 18 -9.22 9.49 -11.37
C LEU A 18 -9.24 10.04 -9.94
N LEU A 19 -8.08 10.10 -9.27
CA LEU A 19 -7.93 10.78 -7.97
C LEU A 19 -8.39 12.24 -8.02
N VAL A 20 -7.97 12.96 -9.06
CA VAL A 20 -8.35 14.37 -9.24
C VAL A 20 -9.84 14.52 -9.53
N VAL A 21 -10.37 13.78 -10.50
CA VAL A 21 -11.77 13.91 -10.91
C VAL A 21 -12.73 13.55 -9.78
N VAL A 22 -12.45 12.47 -9.03
CA VAL A 22 -13.30 12.07 -7.90
C VAL A 22 -13.31 13.15 -6.81
N ALA A 23 -12.16 13.71 -6.47
CA ALA A 23 -12.07 14.78 -5.48
C ALA A 23 -12.81 16.06 -5.90
N LEU A 24 -12.87 16.36 -7.20
CA LEU A 24 -13.57 17.53 -7.75
C LEU A 24 -15.09 17.34 -7.85
N GLU A 25 -15.53 16.17 -8.33
CA GLU A 25 -16.94 15.90 -8.60
C GLU A 25 -17.71 15.39 -7.37
N PHE A 26 -17.02 14.73 -6.44
CA PHE A 26 -17.62 14.09 -5.26
C PHE A 26 -17.01 14.61 -3.94
N VAL A 27 -17.03 15.93 -3.77
CA VAL A 27 -16.39 16.64 -2.63
C VAL A 27 -16.82 16.16 -1.23
N THR A 28 -18.02 15.55 -1.11
CA THR A 28 -18.53 15.01 0.16
C THR A 28 -18.25 13.53 0.36
N ALA A 29 -17.78 12.83 -0.67
CA ALA A 29 -17.43 11.41 -0.59
C ALA A 29 -16.01 11.27 -0.08
N THR A 30 -15.78 10.28 0.78
CA THR A 30 -14.43 9.82 1.07
C THR A 30 -13.91 9.08 -0.16
N HIS A 31 -12.74 9.47 -0.66
CA HIS A 31 -12.06 8.75 -1.75
C HIS A 31 -10.87 7.99 -1.20
N LEU A 32 -10.88 6.66 -1.40
CA LEU A 32 -9.76 5.81 -1.05
C LEU A 32 -9.30 5.01 -2.26
N SER A 33 -8.02 4.71 -2.29
CA SER A 33 -7.47 3.80 -3.28
C SER A 33 -7.60 2.35 -2.80
N CYS A 34 -7.76 1.46 -3.77
CA CYS A 34 -8.15 0.08 -3.53
C CYS A 34 -7.00 -0.74 -2.94
N TYR A 35 -7.26 -1.38 -1.81
CA TYR A 35 -6.32 -2.30 -1.17
C TYR A 35 -5.83 -3.42 -2.09
N PHE A 36 -6.71 -3.95 -2.96
CA PHE A 36 -6.30 -4.95 -3.96
C PHE A 36 -5.24 -4.40 -4.92
N HIS A 37 -5.41 -3.17 -5.41
CA HIS A 37 -4.42 -2.55 -6.30
C HIS A 37 -3.13 -2.19 -5.56
N PHE A 38 -3.21 -1.80 -4.30
CA PHE A 38 -2.04 -1.57 -3.44
C PHE A 38 -1.21 -2.86 -3.30
N THR A 39 -1.83 -3.95 -2.87
CA THR A 39 -1.15 -5.25 -2.72
C THR A 39 -0.67 -5.81 -4.05
N GLN A 40 -1.43 -5.63 -5.13
CA GLN A 40 -1.02 -6.04 -6.48
C GLN A 40 0.22 -5.27 -6.94
N ALA A 41 0.31 -3.96 -6.68
CA ALA A 41 1.48 -3.16 -7.05
C ALA A 41 2.75 -3.61 -6.31
N ILE A 42 2.64 -3.89 -5.00
CA ILE A 42 3.75 -4.48 -4.22
C ILE A 42 4.11 -5.86 -4.76
N TYR A 43 3.12 -6.71 -5.04
CA TYR A 43 3.36 -8.05 -5.59
C TYR A 43 4.09 -8.00 -6.93
N ARG A 44 3.70 -7.08 -7.83
CA ARG A 44 4.41 -6.86 -9.10
C ARG A 44 5.86 -6.41 -8.87
N ALA A 45 6.11 -5.55 -7.88
CA ALA A 45 7.48 -5.17 -7.51
C ALA A 45 8.28 -6.38 -7.02
N ILE A 46 7.70 -7.23 -6.16
CA ILE A 46 8.30 -8.49 -5.69
C ILE A 46 8.65 -9.40 -6.89
N GLN A 47 7.74 -9.58 -7.84
CA GLN A 47 8.01 -10.38 -9.05
C GLN A 47 9.17 -9.80 -9.87
N ARG A 48 9.12 -8.49 -10.15
CA ARG A 48 10.13 -7.78 -10.95
C ARG A 48 11.52 -7.86 -10.34
N LEU A 49 11.61 -7.85 -9.01
CA LEU A 49 12.87 -7.96 -8.26
C LEU A 49 13.35 -9.41 -8.09
N GLY A 50 12.64 -10.41 -8.65
CA GLY A 50 13.03 -11.82 -8.52
C GLY A 50 12.79 -12.41 -7.13
N LEU A 51 12.13 -11.69 -6.22
CA LEU A 51 11.85 -12.15 -4.85
C LEU A 51 10.81 -13.27 -4.78
N ALA A 52 10.18 -13.60 -5.91
CA ALA A 52 9.11 -14.58 -6.02
C ALA A 52 9.54 -15.94 -6.58
N THR A 53 10.78 -16.12 -7.03
CA THR A 53 11.22 -17.37 -7.65
C THR A 53 11.29 -18.53 -6.66
N ALA A 54 10.95 -19.73 -7.14
CA ALA A 54 10.63 -20.93 -6.38
C ALA A 54 11.74 -21.50 -5.47
N ASP A 55 12.99 -21.02 -5.56
CA ASP A 55 14.09 -21.44 -4.69
C ASP A 55 14.26 -20.59 -3.42
N ASN A 56 13.58 -19.44 -3.31
CA ASN A 56 13.52 -18.69 -2.06
C ASN A 56 12.41 -19.26 -1.16
N ASN A 57 12.72 -20.40 -0.52
CA ASN A 57 12.04 -20.89 0.69
C ASN A 57 12.37 -20.05 1.93
N ASP A 58 12.75 -18.80 1.75
CA ASP A 58 12.94 -17.87 2.83
C ASP A 58 11.57 -17.36 3.28
N ASP A 59 10.98 -18.10 4.21
CA ASP A 59 9.71 -17.75 4.86
C ASP A 59 9.77 -16.35 5.49
N ASP A 60 10.96 -15.87 5.87
CA ASP A 60 11.12 -14.53 6.41
C ASP A 60 11.01 -13.46 5.33
N ILE A 61 11.61 -13.63 4.14
CA ILE A 61 11.37 -12.71 3.00
C ILE A 61 9.87 -12.59 2.72
N LYS A 62 9.18 -13.73 2.59
CA LYS A 62 7.72 -13.75 2.34
C LYS A 62 6.95 -13.07 3.47
N LYS A 63 7.36 -13.28 4.72
CA LYS A 63 6.76 -12.65 5.90
C LYS A 63 6.92 -11.13 5.86
N TYR A 64 8.10 -10.60 5.55
CA TYR A 64 8.30 -9.14 5.46
C TYR A 64 7.53 -8.53 4.29
N CYS A 65 7.50 -9.18 3.13
CA CYS A 65 6.63 -8.77 2.01
C CYS A 65 5.15 -8.67 2.41
N ARG A 66 4.65 -9.66 3.16
CA ARG A 66 3.26 -9.64 3.68
C ARG A 66 3.04 -8.58 4.74
N LYS A 67 4.02 -8.32 5.60
CA LYS A 67 3.94 -7.24 6.61
C LYS A 67 3.82 -5.88 5.93
N LEU A 68 4.59 -5.61 4.88
CA LEU A 68 4.43 -4.38 4.06
C LEU A 68 3.03 -4.28 3.46
N MET A 69 2.50 -5.39 2.92
CA MET A 69 1.13 -5.44 2.39
C MET A 69 0.05 -5.25 3.46
N ALA A 70 0.35 -5.48 4.74
CA ALA A 70 -0.59 -5.37 5.85
C ALA A 70 -0.63 -3.97 6.49
N LEU A 71 0.32 -3.08 6.19
CA LEU A 71 0.35 -1.70 6.72
C LEU A 71 -0.95 -0.91 6.48
N PRO A 72 -1.68 -1.04 5.34
CA PRO A 72 -2.97 -0.37 5.17
C PRO A 72 -4.05 -0.76 6.18
N LEU A 73 -3.87 -1.87 6.91
CA LEU A 73 -4.90 -2.47 7.77
C LEU A 73 -4.81 -1.99 9.23
N ILE A 74 -3.76 -1.24 9.58
CA ILE A 74 -3.54 -0.65 10.91
C ILE A 74 -3.90 0.85 10.91
N PRO A 75 -4.15 1.47 12.08
CA PRO A 75 -4.48 2.90 12.12
C PRO A 75 -3.42 3.76 11.43
N GLU A 76 -3.88 4.72 10.62
CA GLU A 76 -3.00 5.63 9.85
C GLU A 76 -1.92 6.27 10.73
N ALA A 77 -2.30 6.72 11.92
CA ALA A 77 -1.42 7.42 12.85
C ALA A 77 -0.21 6.62 13.36
N ILE A 78 -0.18 5.29 13.14
CA ILE A 78 0.93 4.43 13.59
C ILE A 78 1.66 3.74 12.42
N ILE A 79 1.29 4.03 11.16
CA ILE A 79 1.86 3.33 10.00
C ILE A 79 3.35 3.63 9.84
N ASP A 80 3.75 4.90 9.94
CA ASP A 80 5.16 5.31 9.84
C ASP A 80 6.01 4.65 10.94
N ASP A 81 5.57 4.77 12.20
CA ASP A 81 6.24 4.16 13.36
C ASP A 81 6.35 2.63 13.22
N THR A 82 5.28 1.98 12.73
CA THR A 82 5.27 0.52 12.50
C THR A 82 6.22 0.12 11.38
N TYR A 83 6.32 0.93 10.31
CA TYR A 83 7.29 0.70 9.25
C TYR A 83 8.73 0.85 9.78
N ASP A 84 9.02 1.90 10.55
CA ASP A 84 10.34 2.12 11.14
C ASP A 84 10.74 0.98 12.08
N GLU A 85 9.82 0.53 12.94
CA GLU A 85 10.05 -0.64 13.81
C GLU A 85 10.29 -1.91 12.99
N LEU A 86 9.54 -2.10 11.90
CA LEU A 86 9.70 -3.23 10.99
C LEU A 86 11.12 -3.29 10.41
N ILE A 87 11.69 -2.14 10.03
CA ILE A 87 13.06 -2.07 9.48
C ILE A 87 14.12 -2.19 10.58
N ALA A 88 13.89 -1.56 11.73
CA ALA A 88 14.80 -1.61 12.87
C ALA A 88 14.99 -3.04 13.41
N THR A 89 13.90 -3.80 13.47
CA THR A 89 13.86 -5.19 13.98
C THR A 89 14.16 -6.25 12.91
N MET A 90 14.36 -5.85 11.65
CA MET A 90 14.67 -6.75 10.55
C MET A 90 16.04 -7.42 10.75
N PRO A 91 16.14 -8.76 10.68
CA PRO A 91 17.42 -9.47 10.64
C PRO A 91 18.35 -8.88 9.58
N SER A 92 19.62 -8.68 9.92
CA SER A 92 20.60 -8.08 8.98
C SER A 92 20.72 -8.87 7.68
N THR A 93 20.51 -10.19 7.73
CA THR A 93 20.50 -11.08 6.56
C THR A 93 19.40 -10.78 5.54
N LEU A 94 18.32 -10.10 5.95
CA LEU A 94 17.20 -9.75 5.07
C LEU A 94 17.30 -8.32 4.52
N LYS A 95 18.14 -7.47 5.11
CA LYS A 95 18.25 -6.05 4.70
C LYS A 95 18.76 -5.92 3.26
N ASP A 96 19.80 -6.65 2.90
CA ASP A 96 20.35 -6.62 1.54
C ASP A 96 19.39 -7.25 0.52
N PRO A 97 18.82 -8.46 0.73
CA PRO A 97 17.84 -9.03 -0.19
C PRO A 97 16.59 -8.18 -0.41
N LEU A 98 16.11 -7.47 0.63
CA LEU A 98 14.90 -6.66 0.55
C LEU A 98 15.16 -5.19 0.20
N LYS A 99 16.41 -4.76 0.09
CA LYS A 99 16.80 -3.35 -0.05
C LYS A 99 16.01 -2.61 -1.13
N ASP A 100 15.93 -3.17 -2.33
CA ASP A 100 15.26 -2.52 -3.46
C ASP A 100 13.73 -2.48 -3.29
N LEU A 101 13.15 -3.48 -2.63
CA LEU A 101 11.73 -3.49 -2.30
C LEU A 101 11.41 -2.45 -1.23
N LEU A 102 12.25 -2.32 -0.21
CA LEU A 102 12.11 -1.35 0.86
C LEU A 102 12.22 0.09 0.33
N GLN A 103 13.22 0.34 -0.54
CA GLN A 103 13.37 1.61 -1.21
C GLN A 103 12.14 1.95 -2.05
N TYR A 104 11.67 1.01 -2.89
CA TYR A 104 10.44 1.17 -3.65
C TYR A 104 9.24 1.50 -2.75
N PHE A 105 9.10 0.79 -1.63
CA PHE A 105 7.99 1.00 -0.71
C PHE A 105 8.02 2.39 -0.11
N GLN A 106 9.17 2.83 0.40
CA GLN A 106 9.33 4.15 0.99
C GLN A 106 9.05 5.26 -0.05
N GLU A 107 9.65 5.16 -1.24
CA GLU A 107 9.48 6.18 -2.28
C GLU A 107 8.03 6.29 -2.78
N GLN A 108 7.35 5.17 -3.00
CA GLN A 108 5.99 5.20 -3.55
C GLN A 108 4.92 5.40 -2.47
N TRP A 109 5.00 4.68 -1.34
CA TRP A 109 3.89 4.59 -0.38
C TRP A 109 4.05 5.49 0.84
N LEU A 110 5.27 5.86 1.22
CA LEU A 110 5.50 6.76 2.36
C LEU A 110 5.75 8.21 1.90
N ASN A 111 6.42 8.40 0.75
CA ASN A 111 6.82 9.74 0.31
C ASN A 111 5.89 10.34 -0.76
N LYS A 112 5.37 9.53 -1.69
CA LYS A 112 4.66 10.03 -2.88
C LYS A 112 3.14 9.98 -2.75
N VAL A 113 2.58 8.88 -2.26
CA VAL A 113 1.13 8.71 -2.10
C VAL A 113 0.78 8.94 -0.62
N PRO A 114 -0.15 9.86 -0.29
CA PRO A 114 -0.56 10.09 1.09
C PRO A 114 -1.07 8.81 1.76
N ILE A 115 -0.69 8.57 3.03
CA ILE A 115 -1.11 7.36 3.76
C ILE A 115 -2.63 7.27 3.86
N SER A 116 -3.30 8.38 4.13
CA SER A 116 -4.77 8.50 4.11
C SER A 116 -5.41 8.03 2.80
N GLN A 117 -4.70 8.03 1.67
CA GLN A 117 -5.21 7.57 0.39
C GLN A 117 -5.25 6.05 0.28
N TRP A 118 -4.32 5.33 0.90
CA TRP A 118 -4.18 3.88 0.77
C TRP A 118 -4.44 3.10 2.07
N CYS A 119 -4.53 3.78 3.21
CA CYS A 119 -4.97 3.20 4.47
C CYS A 119 -6.46 2.85 4.39
N VAL A 120 -6.79 1.60 4.74
CA VAL A 120 -8.16 1.07 4.71
C VAL A 120 -8.63 0.60 6.08
N HIS A 121 -7.90 0.97 7.13
CA HIS A 121 -8.26 0.66 8.51
C HIS A 121 -9.63 1.27 8.87
N GLY A 122 -10.49 0.47 9.50
CA GLY A 122 -11.81 0.93 9.96
C GLY A 122 -12.89 1.03 8.88
N LEU A 123 -12.65 0.54 7.66
CA LEU A 123 -13.66 0.50 6.58
C LEU A 123 -14.57 -0.74 6.59
N ASN A 124 -14.59 -1.49 7.69
CA ASN A 124 -15.45 -2.68 7.87
C ASN A 124 -16.64 -2.37 8.76
#